data_AF-A0A934U751-F1
#
_entry.id   AF-A0A934U751-F1
#
_cell.length_a   1.000
_cell.length_b   1.000
_cell.length_c   1.000
_cell.angle_alpha   90.00
_cell.angle_beta   90.00
_cell.angle_gamma   90.00
#
_symmetry.space_group_name_H-M   'P 1'
#
loop_
_entity.id
_entity.type
_entity.pdbx_description
1 polymer ?
#
loop_
_entity_poly.entity_id
_entity_poly.type
_entity_poly.pdbx_seq_one_letter_code
_entity_poly.pdbx_strand_id
1 'polypeptide(L)'
;MTFSLAVFNAGSAEAVRKGDFIRYVVTTDSGAASITWYDHFNDQQQNPDMKTPAVISFQAKEEHPIAVVTAQTFGEFVSCTLYINGGFVDSEEAFGQSAVATCGPD
;
A
#
# COMPACT_ATOMS: atom_id res chain seq x y z
N MET A 1 -20.74 16.06 32.08
CA MET A 1 -20.08 14.97 31.33
C MET A 1 -19.72 15.54 29.99
N THR A 2 -18.46 15.89 29.78
CA THR A 2 -17.99 16.53 28.55
C THR A 2 -17.58 15.42 27.58
N PHE A 3 -18.28 15.29 26.46
CA PHE A 3 -17.87 14.41 25.37
C PHE A 3 -16.87 15.18 24.49
N SER A 4 -15.61 14.77 24.56
CA SER A 4 -14.60 15.21 23.57
C SER A 4 -14.88 14.49 22.26
N LEU A 5 -15.22 15.25 21.23
CA LEU A 5 -15.26 14.79 19.85
C LEU A 5 -13.81 14.54 19.38
N ALA A 6 -13.47 13.28 19.15
CA ALA A 6 -12.29 12.95 18.37
C ALA A 6 -12.54 13.43 16.93
N VAL A 7 -11.75 14.40 16.48
CA VAL A 7 -11.73 14.81 15.07
C VAL A 7 -11.07 13.68 14.29
N PHE A 8 -11.87 12.86 13.61
CA PHE A 8 -11.37 11.99 12.55
C PHE A 8 -11.02 12.89 11.38
N ASN A 9 -9.73 13.18 11.23
CA ASN A 9 -9.21 13.85 10.05
C ASN A 9 -9.32 12.86 8.88
N ALA A 10 -10.46 12.83 8.21
CA ALA A 10 -10.59 12.23 6.89
C ALA A 10 -9.79 13.13 5.95
N GLY A 11 -8.49 12.88 5.87
CA GLY A 11 -7.64 13.53 4.89
C GLY A 11 -8.19 13.20 3.50
N SER A 12 -8.67 14.22 2.80
CA SER A 12 -8.83 14.15 1.35
C SER A 12 -7.54 13.61 0.75
N ALA A 13 -7.61 12.56 -0.07
CA ALA A 13 -6.46 11.99 -0.76
C ALA A 13 -5.72 13.11 -1.49
N GLU A 14 -4.61 13.59 -0.92
CA GLU A 14 -3.74 14.49 -1.64
C GLU A 14 -3.14 13.69 -2.78
N ALA A 15 -3.27 14.22 -4.01
CA ALA A 15 -2.57 13.67 -5.14
C ALA A 15 -1.09 13.53 -4.78
N VAL A 16 -0.54 12.34 -5.01
CA VAL A 16 0.88 12.05 -4.77
C VAL A 16 1.72 12.96 -5.65
N ARG A 17 2.80 13.49 -5.10
CA ARG A 17 3.67 14.48 -5.76
C ARG A 17 5.10 13.98 -5.80
N LYS A 18 5.86 14.55 -6.73
CA LYS A 18 7.31 14.41 -6.76
C LYS A 18 7.92 14.74 -5.40
N GLY A 19 8.84 13.88 -4.95
CA GLY A 19 9.53 14.03 -3.67
C GLY A 19 8.80 13.41 -2.49
N ASP A 20 7.54 12.98 -2.63
CA ASP A 20 6.83 12.24 -1.59
C ASP A 20 7.52 10.91 -1.31
N PHE A 21 7.54 10.52 -0.04
CA PHE A 21 8.04 9.23 0.40
C PHE A 21 6.90 8.23 0.50
N ILE A 22 6.91 7.23 -0.38
CA ILE A 22 5.88 6.18 -0.47
C ILE A 22 6.39 4.95 0.28
N ARG A 23 5.53 4.35 1.10
CA ARG A 23 5.79 3.07 1.76
C ARG A 23 4.58 2.16 1.67
N TYR A 24 4.79 0.97 1.12
CA TYR A 24 3.84 -0.14 1.20
C TYR A 24 4.28 -1.13 2.26
N VAL A 25 3.30 -1.68 2.98
CA VAL A 25 3.46 -2.84 3.84
C VAL A 25 2.50 -3.92 3.34
N VAL A 26 3.01 -5.11 3.05
CA VAL A 26 2.19 -6.24 2.59
C VAL A 26 2.38 -7.42 3.53
N THR A 27 1.28 -8.02 3.97
CA THR A 27 1.28 -9.20 4.84
C THR A 27 0.41 -10.29 4.23
N THR A 28 0.79 -11.55 4.41
CA THR A 28 -0.02 -12.71 4.03
C THR A 28 0.22 -13.87 4.99
N ASP A 29 -0.72 -14.82 5.03
CA ASP A 29 -0.64 -16.05 5.81
C ASP A 29 0.22 -17.14 5.17
N SER A 30 0.49 -17.09 3.86
CA SER A 30 1.34 -18.06 3.15
C SER A 30 2.84 -17.82 3.32
N GLY A 31 3.25 -16.73 3.96
CA GLY A 31 4.66 -16.33 4.12
C GLY A 31 5.31 -15.70 2.88
N ALA A 32 4.67 -15.79 1.72
CA ALA A 32 5.06 -15.09 0.50
C ALA A 32 3.85 -14.76 -0.38
N ALA A 33 3.94 -13.68 -1.15
CA ALA A 33 2.89 -13.20 -2.05
C ALA A 33 3.46 -12.77 -3.40
N SER A 34 2.62 -12.77 -4.44
CA SER A 34 2.90 -12.08 -5.70
C SER A 34 2.55 -10.61 -5.53
N ILE A 35 3.53 -9.71 -5.69
CA ILE A 35 3.36 -8.27 -5.46
C ILE A 35 3.75 -7.49 -6.69
N THR A 36 2.87 -6.58 -7.11
CA THR A 36 3.08 -5.63 -8.21
C THR A 36 2.95 -4.21 -7.67
N TRP A 37 3.86 -3.32 -8.04
CA TRP A 37 3.83 -1.91 -7.63
C TRP A 37 4.47 -1.03 -8.71
N TYR A 38 4.27 0.29 -8.62
CA TYR A 38 5.02 1.26 -9.41
C TYR A 38 6.17 1.81 -8.57
N ASP A 39 7.38 1.87 -9.13
CA ASP A 39 8.55 2.38 -8.41
C ASP A 39 8.70 3.90 -8.50
N HIS A 40 9.86 4.40 -8.06
CA HIS A 40 10.16 5.82 -8.00
C HIS A 40 10.16 6.56 -9.35
N PHE A 41 10.19 5.86 -10.48
CA PHE A 41 10.10 6.40 -11.83
C PHE A 41 8.77 6.07 -12.53
N ASN A 42 7.76 5.59 -11.79
CA ASN A 42 6.52 5.04 -12.35
C ASN A 42 6.72 3.80 -13.22
N ASP A 43 7.84 3.10 -13.10
CA ASP A 43 8.02 1.81 -13.78
C ASP A 43 7.30 0.73 -12.97
N GLN A 44 6.49 -0.07 -13.66
CA GLN A 44 5.81 -1.20 -13.02
C GLN A 44 6.83 -2.29 -12.71
N GLN A 45 6.92 -2.62 -11.43
CA GLN A 45 7.72 -3.70 -10.89
C GLN A 45 6.81 -4.86 -10.49
N GLN A 46 7.34 -6.07 -10.58
CA GLN A 46 6.66 -7.28 -10.14
C GLN A 46 7.66 -8.21 -9.46
N ASN A 47 7.25 -8.76 -8.32
CA ASN A 47 7.93 -9.88 -7.69
C ASN A 47 6.90 -10.99 -7.41
N PRO A 48 6.98 -12.13 -8.13
CA PRO A 48 6.00 -13.19 -7.98
C PRO A 48 6.14 -14.02 -6.69
N ASP A 49 7.23 -13.94 -5.93
CA ASP A 49 7.43 -14.70 -4.67
C ASP A 49 8.10 -13.84 -3.59
N MET A 50 7.56 -12.65 -3.33
CA MET A 50 8.11 -11.76 -2.32
C MET A 50 7.80 -12.29 -0.90
N LYS A 51 8.82 -12.48 -0.06
CA LYS A 51 8.65 -12.89 1.33
C LYS A 51 7.95 -11.81 2.15
N THR A 52 7.04 -12.23 3.02
CA THR A 52 6.23 -11.34 3.86
C THR A 52 6.51 -11.51 5.35
N PRO A 53 6.35 -10.47 6.19
CA PRO A 53 5.89 -9.11 5.84
C PRO A 53 6.88 -8.37 4.93
N ALA A 54 6.38 -7.84 3.82
CA ALA A 54 7.17 -7.11 2.84
C ALA A 54 7.02 -5.61 3.08
N VAL A 55 8.13 -4.88 3.03
CA VAL A 55 8.15 -3.42 3.10
C VAL A 55 8.83 -2.89 1.85
N ILE A 56 8.08 -2.14 1.05
CA ILE A 56 8.59 -1.46 -0.15
C ILE A 56 8.57 0.03 0.17
N SER A 57 9.68 0.72 -0.05
CA SER A 57 9.76 2.15 0.24
C SER A 57 10.66 2.88 -0.74
N PHE A 58 10.21 4.04 -1.20
CA PHE A 58 10.97 4.88 -2.13
C PHE A 58 10.48 6.32 -2.09
N GLN A 59 11.34 7.23 -2.56
CA GLN A 59 10.96 8.61 -2.82
C GLN A 59 10.57 8.76 -4.29
N ALA A 60 9.40 9.32 -4.57
CA ALA A 60 8.93 9.53 -5.92
C ALA A 60 9.77 10.58 -6.68
N LYS A 61 10.12 10.31 -7.94
CA LYS A 61 10.92 11.21 -8.79
C LYS A 61 10.14 11.84 -9.94
N GLU A 62 8.97 11.29 -10.28
CA GLU A 62 8.09 11.83 -11.33
C GLU A 62 7.18 12.95 -10.82
N GLU A 63 6.75 13.85 -11.70
CA GLU A 63 5.82 14.94 -11.37
C GLU A 63 4.43 14.43 -10.97
N HIS A 64 4.01 13.30 -11.54
CA HIS A 64 2.75 12.61 -11.26
C HIS A 64 3.02 11.15 -10.88
N PRO A 65 3.47 10.87 -9.65
CA PRO A 65 3.77 9.52 -9.21
C PRO A 65 2.52 8.64 -9.14
N ILE A 66 2.67 7.35 -9.43
CA ILE A 66 1.65 6.34 -9.23
C ILE A 66 1.96 5.60 -7.93
N ALA A 67 1.12 5.78 -6.92
CA ALA A 67 1.29 5.12 -5.62
C ALA A 67 0.29 3.96 -5.44
N VAL A 68 0.43 2.90 -6.23
CA VAL A 68 -0.42 1.70 -6.11
C VAL A 68 0.43 0.46 -5.84
N VAL A 69 -0.06 -0.40 -4.95
CA VAL A 69 0.44 -1.77 -4.75
C VAL A 69 -0.71 -2.77 -4.85
N THR A 70 -0.47 -3.87 -5.54
CA THR A 70 -1.39 -5.02 -5.60
C THR A 70 -0.65 -6.25 -5.11
N ALA A 71 -1.26 -6.99 -4.20
CA ALA A 71 -0.70 -8.20 -3.62
C ALA A 71 -1.70 -9.35 -3.72
N GLN A 72 -1.21 -10.53 -4.11
CA GLN A 72 -1.98 -11.76 -4.21
C GLN A 72 -1.39 -12.83 -3.28
N THR A 73 -2.22 -13.42 -2.42
CA THR A 73 -1.83 -14.53 -1.53
C THR A 73 -1.69 -15.86 -2.29
N PHE A 74 -0.86 -16.77 -1.77
CA PHE A 74 -0.87 -18.19 -2.11
C PHE A 74 -1.67 -19.03 -1.11
N GLY A 75 -2.10 -18.43 -0.01
CA GLY A 75 -2.95 -18.97 1.04
C GLY A 75 -4.36 -18.37 0.97
N GLU A 76 -4.88 -17.97 2.13
CA GLU A 76 -6.27 -17.54 2.30
C GLU A 76 -6.38 -16.07 2.73
N PHE A 77 -5.26 -15.38 3.02
CA PHE A 77 -5.27 -14.00 3.47
C PHE A 77 -4.15 -13.17 2.85
N VAL A 78 -4.48 -11.95 2.44
CA VAL A 78 -3.51 -10.90 2.11
C VAL A 78 -4.02 -9.55 2.59
N SER A 79 -3.10 -8.70 3.04
CA SER A 79 -3.37 -7.29 3.29
C SER A 79 -2.26 -6.42 2.73
N CYS A 80 -2.64 -5.19 2.38
CA CYS A 80 -1.72 -4.13 2.08
C CYS A 80 -2.04 -2.89 2.92
N THR A 81 -1.04 -2.04 3.13
CA THR A 81 -1.20 -0.71 3.71
C THR A 81 -0.28 0.26 3.01
N LEU A 82 -0.80 1.42 2.61
CA LEU A 82 -0.05 2.51 2.00
C LEU A 82 0.15 3.65 3.00
N TYR A 83 1.39 4.15 3.04
CA TYR A 83 1.77 5.36 3.74
C TYR A 83 2.45 6.33 2.78
N ILE A 84 2.12 7.62 2.89
CA ILE A 84 2.77 8.70 2.14
C ILE A 84 3.28 9.75 3.13
N ASN A 85 4.57 10.08 3.04
CA ASN A 85 5.25 10.98 3.98
C ASN A 85 5.07 10.58 5.45
N GLY A 86 4.92 9.27 5.71
CA GLY A 86 4.65 8.69 7.02
C GLY A 86 3.19 8.76 7.48
N GLY A 87 2.32 9.48 6.77
CA GLY A 87 0.88 9.48 7.01
C GLY A 87 0.22 8.22 6.46
N PHE A 88 -0.72 7.65 7.21
CA PHE A 88 -1.59 6.59 6.71
C PHE A 88 -2.47 7.14 5.59
N VAL A 89 -2.55 6.42 4.47
CA VAL A 89 -3.39 6.79 3.33
C VAL A 89 -4.49 5.76 3.13
N ASP A 90 -4.11 4.49 2.98
CA ASP A 90 -5.05 3.43 2.61
C ASP A 90 -4.62 2.07 3.17
N SER A 91 -5.59 1.17 3.35
CA SER A 91 -5.37 -0.22 3.73
C SER A 91 -6.52 -1.08 3.23
N GLU A 92 -6.16 -2.22 2.64
CA GLU A 92 -7.11 -3.21 2.18
C GLU A 92 -6.74 -4.59 2.70
N GLU A 93 -7.77 -5.40 2.98
CA GLU A 93 -7.65 -6.79 3.40
C GLU A 93 -8.53 -7.65 2.51
N ALA A 94 -8.02 -8.81 2.10
CA ALA A 94 -8.76 -9.75 1.28
C ALA A 94 -8.59 -11.17 1.81
N PHE A 95 -9.67 -11.95 1.70
CA PHE A 95 -9.76 -13.32 2.19
C PHE A 95 -10.22 -14.28 1.09
N GLY A 96 -9.73 -15.52 1.14
CA GLY A 96 -10.03 -16.60 0.21
C GLY A 96 -8.81 -17.05 -0.60
N GLN A 97 -8.94 -18.20 -1.25
CA GLN A 97 -7.88 -18.75 -2.10
C GLN A 97 -7.51 -17.77 -3.21
N SER A 98 -6.21 -17.48 -3.30
CA SER A 98 -5.67 -16.54 -4.30
C SER A 98 -6.25 -15.13 -4.21
N ALA A 99 -6.73 -14.72 -3.03
CA ALA A 99 -7.27 -13.39 -2.78
C ALA A 99 -6.26 -12.29 -3.13
N VAL A 100 -6.79 -11.13 -3.52
CA VAL A 100 -6.03 -9.97 -3.99
C VAL A 100 -6.43 -8.76 -3.17
N ALA A 101 -5.44 -8.03 -2.64
CA ALA A 101 -5.61 -6.72 -2.03
C ALA A 101 -4.84 -5.67 -2.84
N THR A 102 -5.46 -4.52 -3.07
CA THR A 102 -4.92 -3.38 -3.80
C THR A 102 -5.03 -2.13 -2.95
N CYS A 103 -3.90 -1.47 -2.70
CA CYS A 103 -3.87 -0.22 -1.95
C CYS A 103 -3.39 0.93 -2.83
N GLY A 104 -4.05 2.08 -2.69
CA GLY A 104 -3.72 3.30 -3.43
C GLY A 104 -4.36 4.55 -2.82
N PRO A 105 -3.93 5.75 -3.21
CA PRO A 105 -4.66 6.98 -2.91
C PRO A 105 -5.96 7.00 -3.73
N ASP A 106 -7.10 7.23 -3.07
CA ASP A 106 -8.43 7.39 -3.68
C ASP A 106 -8.50 8.53 -4.72
#